data_AF-A0AAW1YI32-F1
#
_entry.id   AF-A0AAW1YI32-F1
#
_cell.length_a   1.000
_cell.length_b   1.000
_cell.length_c   1.000
_cell.angle_alpha   90.00
_cell.angle_beta   90.00
_cell.angle_gamma   90.00
#
_symmetry.space_group_name_H-M   'P 1'
#
loop_
_entity.id
_entity.type
_entity.pdbx_description
1 polymer ?
#
loop_
_entity_poly.entity_id
_entity_poly.type
_entity_poly.pdbx_seq_one_letter_code
_entity_poly.pdbx_strand_id
1 'polypeptide(L)'
;MKTLALIIVSLTLVLESYADVSSIISLNVFNQMLKYRNDARCPSNGFYKYDAFITAARSFNGFGTTGDVATQKKELAAFLGQTSHETTGGWATAPDGPYAWGYCFIREKNQADKYYGRGPIQLTHDYNYAPADRSAGRVPGYGVITNIINGGLECGIGADSRVADRIGFYKRYCGILGVGTGDNLDCNNQRPFSVK
;
A
#
# COMPACT_ATOMS: atom_id res chain seq x y z
N MET A 1 -22.39 63.34 -6.44
CA MET A 1 -22.92 62.00 -6.10
C MET A 1 -22.43 60.99 -7.13
N LYS A 2 -21.30 60.33 -6.85
CA LYS A 2 -20.86 59.11 -7.56
C LYS A 2 -20.27 58.21 -6.48
N THR A 3 -21.08 57.29 -5.99
CA THR A 3 -20.69 56.35 -4.94
C THR A 3 -19.97 55.19 -5.62
N LEU A 4 -18.68 55.03 -5.34
CA LEU A 4 -17.91 53.82 -5.69
C LEU A 4 -18.44 52.69 -4.81
N ALA A 5 -19.04 51.66 -5.43
CA ALA A 5 -19.30 50.40 -4.75
C ALA A 5 -18.02 49.57 -4.75
N LEU A 6 -17.38 49.48 -3.58
CA LEU A 6 -16.25 48.61 -3.35
C LEU A 6 -16.77 47.17 -3.27
N ILE A 7 -16.55 46.38 -4.31
CA ILE A 7 -16.83 44.94 -4.29
C ILE A 7 -15.75 44.30 -3.41
N ILE A 8 -16.02 44.17 -2.11
CA ILE A 8 -15.29 43.26 -1.24
C ILE A 8 -15.77 41.86 -1.62
N VAL A 9 -15.09 41.24 -2.59
CA VAL A 9 -15.12 39.78 -2.69
C VAL A 9 -14.50 39.31 -1.39
N SER A 10 -15.36 38.89 -0.45
CA SER A 10 -14.92 38.13 0.71
C SER A 10 -14.32 36.85 0.16
N LEU A 11 -13.01 36.90 -0.08
CA LEU A 11 -12.15 35.75 -0.18
C LEU A 11 -12.19 35.12 1.21
N THR A 12 -13.26 34.39 1.46
CA THR A 12 -13.22 33.29 2.40
C THR A 12 -12.13 32.41 1.81
N LEU A 13 -10.90 32.53 2.33
CA LEU A 13 -9.92 31.46 2.21
C LEU A 13 -10.64 30.24 2.76
N VAL A 14 -11.25 29.46 1.89
CA VAL A 14 -11.34 28.05 2.14
C VAL A 14 -9.88 27.63 2.13
N LEU A 15 -9.28 27.61 3.32
CA LEU A 15 -8.13 26.75 3.56
C LEU A 15 -8.69 25.34 3.39
N GLU A 16 -8.91 24.93 2.14
CA GLU A 16 -8.88 23.52 1.81
C GLU A 16 -7.46 23.11 2.21
N SER A 17 -7.33 22.55 3.41
CA SER A 17 -6.13 21.82 3.76
C SER A 17 -6.02 20.75 2.69
N TYR A 18 -5.15 20.97 1.70
CA TYR A 18 -4.83 19.92 0.74
C TYR A 18 -4.44 18.72 1.58
N ALA A 19 -5.28 17.68 1.52
CA ALA A 19 -4.97 16.43 2.20
C ALA A 19 -3.62 15.99 1.65
N ASP A 20 -2.66 15.85 2.55
CA ASP A 20 -1.30 15.45 2.20
C ASP A 20 -1.00 14.17 2.97
N VAL A 21 -0.31 13.24 2.32
CA VAL A 21 0.03 11.95 2.93
C VAL A 21 0.78 12.13 4.26
N SER A 22 1.56 13.21 4.44
CA SER A 22 2.28 13.48 5.69
C SER A 22 1.35 13.70 6.90
N SER A 23 0.07 13.97 6.67
CA SER A 23 -0.94 14.07 7.73
C SER A 23 -1.26 12.72 8.40
N ILE A 24 -1.05 11.60 7.70
CA ILE A 24 -1.31 10.25 8.21
C ILE A 24 -0.03 9.45 8.50
N ILE A 25 1.12 9.90 8.02
CA ILE A 25 2.43 9.28 8.29
C ILE A 25 3.50 10.34 8.55
N SER A 26 3.83 10.53 9.82
CA SER A 26 4.98 11.34 10.21
C SER A 26 6.29 10.57 10.00
N LEU A 27 7.43 11.29 10.04
CA LEU A 27 8.77 10.67 10.04
C LEU A 27 8.90 9.60 11.14
N ASN A 28 8.34 9.84 12.32
CA ASN A 28 8.39 8.88 13.43
C ASN A 28 7.59 7.61 13.11
N VAL A 29 6.38 7.75 12.55
CA VAL A 29 5.57 6.61 12.13
C VAL A 29 6.27 5.84 11.00
N PHE A 30 6.82 6.53 10.00
CA PHE A 30 7.61 5.92 8.93
C PHE A 30 8.80 5.12 9.47
N ASN A 31 9.55 5.70 10.42
CA ASN A 31 10.67 5.02 11.07
C ASN A 31 10.21 3.86 11.96
N GLN A 32 9.05 3.93 12.59
CA GLN A 32 8.49 2.82 13.36
C GLN A 32 8.05 1.66 12.46
N MET A 33 7.40 1.97 11.33
CA MET A 33 6.97 0.98 10.35
C MET A 33 8.18 0.29 9.71
N LEU A 34 9.18 1.05 9.28
CA LEU A 34 10.36 0.57 8.56
C LEU A 34 11.62 0.64 9.44
N LYS A 35 11.54 0.05 10.64
CA LYS A 35 12.51 0.19 11.73
C LYS A 35 13.92 -0.24 11.35
N TYR A 36 14.06 -1.37 10.68
CA TYR A 36 15.37 -1.95 10.34
C TYR A 36 15.85 -1.68 8.91
N ARG A 37 15.16 -0.84 8.12
CA ARG A 37 15.56 -0.56 6.72
C ARG A 37 16.97 0.06 6.58
N ASN A 38 17.46 0.69 7.65
CA ASN A 38 18.79 1.31 7.74
C ASN A 38 19.75 0.50 8.62
N ASP A 39 19.38 -0.72 9.01
CA ASP A 39 20.29 -1.61 9.71
C ASP A 39 21.47 -1.97 8.81
N ALA A 40 22.66 -2.15 9.38
CA ALA A 40 23.87 -2.50 8.63
C ALA A 40 23.74 -3.84 7.89
N ARG A 41 22.82 -4.72 8.32
CA ARG A 41 22.50 -5.99 7.63
C ARG A 41 21.69 -5.79 6.35
N CYS A 42 21.12 -4.62 6.14
CA CYS A 42 20.30 -4.31 4.98
C CYS A 42 21.09 -3.58 3.89
N PRO A 43 21.18 -4.15 2.66
CA PRO A 43 21.81 -3.46 1.53
C PRO A 43 21.18 -2.10 1.18
N SER A 44 19.93 -1.87 1.60
CA SER A 44 19.22 -0.60 1.46
C SER A 44 19.72 0.53 2.34
N ASN A 45 20.65 0.30 3.27
CA ASN A 45 20.99 1.24 4.33
C ASN A 45 21.22 2.67 3.81
N GLY A 46 20.31 3.60 4.16
CA GLY A 46 20.34 5.01 3.76
C GLY A 46 19.63 5.35 2.44
N PHE A 47 19.11 4.36 1.70
CA PHE A 47 18.43 4.54 0.42
C PHE A 47 16.98 5.02 0.59
N TYR A 48 16.18 4.33 1.42
CA TYR A 48 14.76 4.64 1.59
C TYR A 48 14.54 5.76 2.62
N LYS A 49 14.47 6.99 2.12
CA LYS A 49 14.28 8.20 2.92
C LYS A 49 12.81 8.62 2.99
N TYR A 50 12.41 9.19 4.12
CA TYR A 50 11.05 9.70 4.33
C TYR A 50 10.71 10.82 3.33
N ASP A 51 11.62 11.79 3.13
CA ASP A 51 11.37 12.90 2.20
C ASP A 51 11.22 12.42 0.76
N ALA A 52 11.93 11.35 0.37
CA ALA A 52 11.78 10.72 -0.94
C ALA A 52 10.41 10.04 -1.07
N PHE A 53 9.93 9.36 -0.02
CA PHE A 53 8.59 8.79 0.02
C PHE A 53 7.51 9.89 -0.11
N ILE A 54 7.59 10.97 0.67
CA ILE A 54 6.63 12.09 0.61
C ILE A 54 6.64 12.75 -0.77
N THR A 55 7.83 13.00 -1.34
CA THR A 55 7.97 13.59 -2.68
C THR A 55 7.33 12.69 -3.75
N ALA A 56 7.57 11.38 -3.69
CA ALA A 56 6.97 10.43 -4.61
C ALA A 56 5.45 10.37 -4.44
N ALA A 57 4.95 10.25 -3.21
CA ALA A 57 3.53 10.18 -2.91
C ALA A 57 2.74 11.38 -3.44
N ARG A 58 3.30 12.60 -3.34
CA ARG A 58 2.70 13.82 -3.91
C ARG A 58 2.56 13.82 -5.43
N SER A 59 3.26 12.93 -6.13
CA SER A 59 3.14 12.77 -7.58
C SER A 59 1.94 11.90 -8.00
N PHE A 60 1.25 11.26 -7.05
CA PHE A 60 0.10 10.39 -7.31
C PHE A 60 -1.15 10.96 -6.61
N ASN A 61 -1.94 11.74 -7.35
CA ASN A 61 -3.19 12.30 -6.85
C ASN A 61 -4.09 11.19 -6.28
N GLY A 62 -4.58 11.38 -5.06
CA GLY A 62 -5.46 10.44 -4.37
C GLY A 62 -4.77 9.46 -3.43
N PHE A 63 -3.47 9.20 -3.60
CA PHE A 63 -2.74 8.27 -2.72
C PHE A 63 -2.66 8.82 -1.28
N GLY A 64 -3.21 8.08 -0.32
CA GLY A 64 -3.24 8.45 1.10
C GLY A 64 -4.12 9.67 1.39
N THR A 65 -4.97 10.07 0.43
CA THR A 65 -5.78 11.30 0.49
C THR A 65 -7.22 11.06 0.04
N THR A 66 -7.56 9.83 -0.35
CA THR A 66 -8.90 9.43 -0.79
C THR A 66 -9.72 8.84 0.37
N GLY A 67 -10.99 9.26 0.49
CA GLY A 67 -11.90 8.76 1.52
C GLY A 67 -11.62 9.31 2.91
N ASP A 68 -12.20 8.68 3.93
CA ASP A 68 -11.98 9.05 5.33
C ASP A 68 -10.57 8.69 5.83
N VAL A 69 -10.17 9.24 6.98
CA VAL A 69 -8.83 9.04 7.57
C VAL A 69 -8.52 7.55 7.79
N ALA A 70 -9.52 6.74 8.10
CA ALA A 70 -9.34 5.31 8.29
C ALA A 70 -8.99 4.62 6.96
N THR A 71 -9.69 4.98 5.89
CA THR A 71 -9.43 4.53 4.51
C THR A 71 -8.04 4.94 4.05
N GLN A 72 -7.67 6.20 4.25
CA GLN A 72 -6.34 6.73 3.89
C GLN A 72 -5.21 5.97 4.61
N LYS A 73 -5.36 5.72 5.92
CA LYS A 73 -4.41 4.92 6.71
C LYS A 73 -4.35 3.46 6.26
N LYS A 74 -5.49 2.85 5.88
CA LYS A 74 -5.52 1.49 5.34
C LYS A 74 -4.84 1.39 3.98
N GLU A 75 -5.06 2.36 3.09
CA GLU A 75 -4.37 2.44 1.80
C GLU A 75 -2.85 2.50 2.00
N LEU A 76 -2.40 3.40 2.88
CA LEU A 76 -0.99 3.51 3.25
C LEU A 76 -0.43 2.21 3.84
N ALA A 77 -1.15 1.59 4.78
CA ALA A 77 -0.75 0.32 5.39
C ALA A 77 -0.68 -0.80 4.35
N ALA A 78 -1.61 -0.85 3.41
CA ALA A 78 -1.66 -1.85 2.35
C ALA A 78 -0.49 -1.67 1.38
N PHE A 79 -0.24 -0.43 0.93
CA PHE A 79 0.90 -0.11 0.08
C PHE A 79 2.21 -0.50 0.73
N LEU A 80 2.48 0.00 1.94
CA LEU A 80 3.72 -0.32 2.65
C LEU A 80 3.81 -1.80 3.01
N GLY A 81 2.67 -2.45 3.29
CA GLY A 81 2.62 -3.88 3.61
C GLY A 81 3.11 -4.75 2.45
N GLN A 82 2.63 -4.45 1.24
CA GLN A 82 3.02 -5.18 0.04
C GLN A 82 4.47 -4.93 -0.33
N THR A 83 4.90 -3.66 -0.39
CA THR A 83 6.29 -3.33 -0.76
C THR A 83 7.30 -3.78 0.29
N SER A 84 6.92 -3.84 1.56
CA SER A 84 7.75 -4.43 2.61
C SER A 84 7.98 -5.93 2.41
N HIS A 85 6.97 -6.68 1.97
CA HIS A 85 7.15 -8.09 1.60
C HIS A 85 8.15 -8.25 0.46
N GLU A 86 7.98 -7.50 -0.63
CA GLU A 86 8.88 -7.55 -1.81
C GLU A 86 10.35 -7.29 -1.47
N THR A 87 10.59 -6.53 -0.40
CA THR A 87 11.92 -6.05 -0.01
C THR A 87 12.35 -6.56 1.36
N THR A 88 11.68 -7.58 1.89
CA THR A 88 11.88 -8.02 3.28
C THR A 88 13.27 -8.64 3.48
N GLY A 89 13.90 -8.27 4.59
CA GLY A 89 15.05 -8.96 5.15
C GLY A 89 14.71 -9.73 6.42
N GLY A 90 13.43 -9.89 6.74
CA GLY A 90 12.96 -10.54 7.96
C GLY A 90 13.17 -12.05 7.94
N TRP A 91 13.34 -12.61 9.13
CA TRP A 91 13.33 -14.05 9.40
C TRP A 91 12.55 -14.32 10.69
N ALA A 92 12.23 -15.59 10.96
CA ALA A 92 11.33 -15.97 12.05
C ALA A 92 11.74 -15.41 13.44
N THR A 93 13.03 -15.31 13.71
CA THR A 93 13.60 -14.83 14.98
C THR A 93 14.29 -13.47 14.85
N ALA A 94 13.93 -12.68 13.84
CA ALA A 94 14.50 -11.36 13.66
C ALA A 94 14.18 -10.44 14.85
N PRO A 95 15.08 -9.50 15.22
CA PRO A 95 14.77 -8.48 16.22
C PRO A 95 13.47 -7.75 15.90
N ASP A 96 12.56 -7.65 16.88
CA ASP A 96 11.18 -7.14 16.75
C ASP A 96 10.28 -7.88 15.74
N GLY A 97 10.64 -9.12 15.40
CA GLY A 97 9.91 -10.00 14.50
C GLY A 97 10.14 -9.70 13.02
N PRO A 98 9.75 -10.63 12.12
CA PRO A 98 10.02 -10.52 10.68
C PRO A 98 9.42 -9.25 10.05
N TYR A 99 8.29 -8.77 10.57
CA TYR A 99 7.53 -7.66 9.99
C TYR A 99 8.09 -6.26 10.32
N ALA A 100 9.21 -6.18 11.04
CA ALA A 100 9.97 -4.94 11.24
C ALA A 100 11.07 -4.71 10.19
N TRP A 101 11.25 -5.69 9.28
CA TRP A 101 12.40 -5.80 8.36
C TRP A 101 12.03 -5.58 6.88
N GLY A 102 10.91 -4.90 6.62
CA GLY A 102 10.58 -4.43 5.28
C GLY A 102 11.58 -3.39 4.78
N TYR A 103 11.69 -3.23 3.45
CA TYR A 103 12.60 -2.27 2.82
C TYR A 103 14.08 -2.51 3.10
N CYS A 104 14.49 -3.77 3.30
CA CYS A 104 15.88 -4.17 3.53
C CYS A 104 16.69 -4.29 2.22
N PHE A 105 16.02 -4.61 1.11
CA PHE A 105 16.64 -4.73 -0.21
C PHE A 105 16.17 -3.61 -1.16
N ILE A 106 17.07 -3.17 -2.06
CA ILE A 106 16.78 -2.20 -3.14
C ILE A 106 16.40 -2.92 -4.44
N ARG A 107 16.89 -4.15 -4.61
CA ARG A 107 16.70 -4.98 -5.81
C ARG A 107 16.21 -6.35 -5.39
N GLU A 108 15.43 -6.95 -6.27
CA GLU A 108 14.99 -8.33 -6.11
C GLU A 108 16.21 -9.26 -6.06
N LYS A 109 16.21 -10.23 -5.15
CA LYS A 109 17.32 -11.19 -4.98
C LYS A 109 17.47 -12.15 -6.17
N ASN A 110 16.42 -12.33 -6.97
CA ASN A 110 16.39 -13.22 -8.12
C ASN A 110 16.30 -12.41 -9.42
N GLN A 111 17.43 -12.28 -10.10
CA GLN A 111 17.60 -11.47 -11.29
C GLN A 111 17.07 -12.18 -12.55
N ALA A 112 15.83 -12.68 -12.53
CA ALA A 112 15.24 -13.43 -13.65
C ALA A 112 14.16 -12.68 -14.44
N ASP A 113 13.61 -11.58 -13.94
CA ASP A 113 12.42 -11.00 -14.56
C ASP A 113 12.71 -9.69 -15.30
N LYS A 114 13.10 -9.84 -16.57
CA LYS A 114 13.14 -8.79 -17.58
C LYS A 114 11.70 -8.47 -18.02
N TYR A 115 10.96 -7.75 -17.16
CA TYR A 115 9.65 -7.11 -17.40
C TYR A 115 8.60 -7.96 -18.13
N TYR A 116 7.57 -8.43 -17.40
CA TYR A 116 6.26 -8.74 -17.98
C TYR A 116 5.25 -7.63 -17.73
N GLY A 117 4.33 -7.47 -18.67
CA GLY A 117 3.24 -6.51 -18.61
C GLY A 117 2.39 -6.71 -17.36
N ARG A 118 2.09 -5.61 -16.67
CA ARG A 118 1.21 -5.55 -15.51
C ARG A 118 -0.02 -4.73 -15.88
N GLY A 119 -1.18 -5.26 -15.53
CA GLY A 119 -2.46 -4.58 -15.71
C GLY A 119 -3.59 -5.59 -15.51
N PRO A 120 -4.56 -5.34 -14.62
CA PRO A 120 -5.83 -6.04 -14.69
C PRO A 120 -6.56 -5.52 -15.92
N ILE A 121 -6.55 -6.35 -16.97
CA ILE A 121 -7.56 -6.44 -18.03
C ILE A 121 -8.59 -5.30 -18.07
N GLN A 122 -8.54 -4.49 -19.14
CA GLN A 122 -9.56 -3.49 -19.47
C GLN A 122 -10.87 -4.19 -19.85
N LEU A 123 -11.71 -4.47 -18.86
CA LEU A 123 -13.16 -4.51 -19.06
C LEU A 123 -13.69 -3.14 -18.60
N THR A 124 -14.78 -2.64 -19.14
CA THR A 124 -15.34 -1.34 -18.72
C THR A 124 -16.69 -1.57 -18.05
N HIS A 125 -17.02 -0.70 -17.09
CA HIS A 125 -18.27 -0.65 -16.30
C HIS A 125 -18.44 -1.64 -15.13
N ASP A 126 -18.90 -1.12 -13.98
CA ASP A 126 -19.11 -1.86 -12.71
C ASP A 126 -20.00 -3.10 -12.84
N TYR A 127 -20.98 -3.06 -13.76
CA TYR A 127 -21.90 -4.17 -14.00
C TYR A 127 -21.22 -5.39 -14.65
N ASN A 128 -20.05 -5.22 -15.26
CA ASN A 128 -19.25 -6.32 -15.83
C ASN A 128 -18.23 -6.89 -14.83
N TYR A 129 -17.65 -6.03 -13.97
CA TYR A 129 -16.65 -6.44 -12.98
C TYR A 129 -17.25 -7.24 -11.82
N ALA A 130 -18.36 -6.78 -11.25
CA ALA A 130 -18.93 -7.39 -10.05
C ALA A 130 -19.32 -8.88 -10.23
N PRO A 131 -19.91 -9.32 -11.35
CA PRO A 131 -20.19 -10.74 -11.58
C PRO A 131 -18.94 -11.57 -11.85
N ALA A 132 -17.98 -11.04 -12.63
CA ALA A 132 -16.75 -11.74 -12.96
C ALA A 132 -15.88 -11.99 -11.71
N ASP A 133 -15.71 -10.97 -10.87
CA ASP A 133 -14.94 -11.11 -9.63
C ASP A 133 -15.64 -12.01 -8.60
N ARG A 134 -16.97 -11.91 -8.46
CA ARG A 134 -17.74 -12.86 -7.62
C ARG A 134 -17.56 -14.29 -8.10
N SER A 135 -17.64 -14.55 -9.41
CA SER A 135 -17.45 -15.90 -9.97
C SER A 135 -16.03 -16.43 -9.76
N ALA A 136 -15.04 -15.52 -9.67
CA ALA A 136 -13.65 -15.82 -9.39
C ALA A 136 -13.32 -15.88 -7.89
N GLY A 137 -14.31 -15.70 -7.01
CA GLY A 137 -14.12 -15.61 -5.56
C GLY A 137 -13.34 -14.38 -5.10
N ARG A 138 -13.11 -13.40 -5.99
CA ARG A 138 -12.38 -12.16 -5.71
C ARG A 138 -13.32 -11.18 -5.05
N VAL A 139 -13.05 -10.89 -3.78
CA VAL A 139 -13.85 -9.97 -2.96
C VAL A 139 -12.97 -8.82 -2.45
N PRO A 140 -13.53 -7.61 -2.27
CA PRO A 140 -12.76 -6.46 -1.79
C PRO A 140 -12.03 -6.78 -0.48
N GLY A 141 -10.73 -6.50 -0.46
CA GLY A 141 -9.86 -6.75 0.69
C GLY A 141 -8.40 -6.85 0.29
N TYR A 142 -7.53 -7.00 1.30
CA TYR A 142 -6.09 -7.05 1.09
C TYR A 142 -5.65 -8.27 0.25
N GLY A 143 -6.41 -9.36 0.30
CA GLY A 143 -6.16 -10.55 -0.53
C GLY A 143 -6.27 -10.27 -2.02
N VAL A 144 -7.24 -9.47 -2.47
CA VAL A 144 -7.36 -9.07 -3.89
C VAL A 144 -6.15 -8.24 -4.33
N ILE A 145 -5.57 -7.42 -3.44
CA ILE A 145 -4.35 -6.66 -3.73
C ILE A 145 -3.18 -7.63 -3.98
N THR A 146 -3.02 -8.64 -3.12
CA THR A 146 -2.03 -9.71 -3.34
C THR A 146 -2.26 -10.44 -4.66
N ASN A 147 -3.51 -10.72 -5.01
CA ASN A 147 -3.88 -11.36 -6.28
C ASN A 147 -3.49 -10.50 -7.49
N ILE A 148 -3.68 -9.18 -7.42
CA ILE A 148 -3.24 -8.24 -8.45
C ILE A 148 -1.72 -8.23 -8.61
N ILE A 149 -0.97 -8.31 -7.51
CA ILE A 149 0.49 -8.19 -7.51
C ILE A 149 1.17 -9.47 -8.02
N ASN A 150 0.80 -10.62 -7.46
CA ASN A 150 1.45 -11.90 -7.77
C ASN A 150 0.51 -13.11 -7.72
N GLY A 151 -0.79 -12.91 -8.00
CA GLY A 151 -1.79 -13.94 -7.80
C GLY A 151 -1.57 -15.21 -8.61
N GLY A 152 -0.95 -15.13 -9.79
CA GLY A 152 -0.62 -16.30 -10.60
C GLY A 152 0.37 -17.27 -9.93
N LEU A 153 1.10 -16.83 -8.90
CA LEU A 153 2.02 -17.66 -8.13
C LEU A 153 1.53 -17.93 -6.70
N GLU A 154 0.70 -17.05 -6.14
CA GLU A 154 0.40 -17.00 -4.70
C GLU A 154 -1.07 -17.28 -4.34
N CYS A 155 -2.00 -17.15 -5.30
CA CYS A 155 -3.44 -17.19 -5.02
C CYS A 155 -4.12 -18.40 -5.66
N GLY A 156 -5.24 -18.83 -5.06
CA GLY A 156 -6.03 -19.97 -5.57
C GLY A 156 -5.39 -21.34 -5.34
N ILE A 157 -4.35 -21.42 -4.51
CA ILE A 157 -3.58 -22.65 -4.22
C ILE A 157 -3.66 -23.07 -2.75
N GLY A 158 -4.61 -22.52 -1.99
CA GLY A 158 -4.70 -22.71 -0.54
C GLY A 158 -3.76 -21.78 0.23
N ALA A 159 -3.40 -22.15 1.45
CA ALA A 159 -2.56 -21.33 2.32
C ALA A 159 -1.12 -21.25 1.79
N ASP A 160 -0.61 -20.04 1.64
CA ASP A 160 0.74 -19.77 1.14
C ASP A 160 1.54 -18.89 2.11
N SER A 161 2.81 -19.24 2.36
CA SER A 161 3.66 -18.52 3.31
C SER A 161 4.01 -17.11 2.85
N ARG A 162 4.07 -16.84 1.54
CA ARG A 162 4.34 -15.51 0.98
C ARG A 162 3.14 -14.59 1.23
N VAL A 163 1.94 -15.09 0.99
CA VAL A 163 0.68 -14.40 1.32
C VAL A 163 0.60 -14.13 2.82
N ALA A 164 0.96 -15.09 3.67
CA ALA A 164 0.99 -14.91 5.12
C ALA A 164 1.99 -13.81 5.55
N ASP A 165 3.14 -13.70 4.90
CA ASP A 165 4.12 -12.66 5.18
C ASP A 165 3.61 -11.26 4.76
N ARG A 166 3.00 -11.13 3.58
CA ARG A 166 2.31 -9.89 3.14
C ARG A 166 1.25 -9.45 4.15
N ILE A 167 0.45 -10.39 4.65
CA ILE A 167 -0.58 -10.13 5.65
C ILE A 167 0.04 -9.71 6.98
N GLY A 168 1.17 -10.32 7.38
CA GLY A 168 1.89 -10.00 8.61
C GLY A 168 2.34 -8.54 8.66
N PHE A 169 2.97 -8.05 7.58
CA PHE A 169 3.31 -6.63 7.44
C PHE A 169 2.08 -5.72 7.51
N TYR A 170 1.04 -6.04 6.72
CA TYR A 170 -0.20 -5.25 6.71
C TYR A 170 -0.86 -5.15 8.10
N LYS A 171 -0.95 -6.27 8.83
CA LYS A 171 -1.47 -6.32 10.20
C LYS A 171 -0.66 -5.44 11.14
N ARG A 172 0.67 -5.52 11.10
CA ARG A 172 1.55 -4.70 11.94
C ARG A 172 1.36 -3.21 11.65
N TYR A 173 1.26 -2.84 10.38
CA TYR A 173 1.08 -1.45 9.94
C TYR A 173 -0.28 -0.88 10.28
N CYS A 174 -1.35 -1.65 10.10
CA CYS A 174 -2.68 -1.29 10.59
C CYS A 174 -2.66 -1.04 12.11
N GLY A 175 -1.99 -1.92 12.87
CA GLY A 175 -1.80 -1.75 14.31
C GLY A 175 -1.09 -0.45 14.70
N ILE A 176 0.02 -0.11 14.01
CA ILE A 176 0.77 1.14 14.25
C ILE A 176 -0.10 2.38 13.94
N LEU A 177 -0.90 2.32 12.89
CA LEU A 177 -1.75 3.45 12.45
C LEU A 177 -3.08 3.54 13.23
N GLY A 178 -3.38 2.54 14.06
CA GLY A 178 -4.61 2.48 14.86
C GLY A 178 -5.86 2.24 14.01
N VAL A 179 -5.77 1.42 12.95
CA VAL A 179 -6.90 1.07 12.08
C VAL A 179 -7.11 -0.44 12.00
N GLY A 180 -8.35 -0.88 11.79
CA GLY A 180 -8.66 -2.29 11.56
C GLY A 180 -8.24 -2.74 10.17
N THR A 181 -7.83 -4.00 10.02
CA THR A 181 -7.37 -4.55 8.73
C THR A 181 -8.49 -4.73 7.71
N GLY A 182 -9.74 -4.80 8.18
CA GLY A 182 -10.86 -5.28 7.36
C GLY A 182 -10.83 -6.80 7.18
N ASP A 183 -11.76 -7.28 6.35
CA ASP A 183 -11.93 -8.69 6.02
C ASP A 183 -11.13 -9.08 4.76
N ASN A 184 -11.22 -10.36 4.36
CA ASN A 184 -10.67 -10.88 3.10
C ASN A 184 -9.17 -10.59 2.93
N LEU A 185 -8.39 -10.91 3.96
CA LEU A 185 -6.96 -10.61 3.99
C LEU A 185 -6.12 -11.51 3.10
N ASP A 186 -6.59 -12.74 2.86
CA ASP A 186 -5.92 -13.72 2.02
C ASP A 186 -6.59 -13.88 0.65
N CYS A 187 -5.87 -14.55 -0.25
CA CYS A 187 -6.34 -14.92 -1.57
C CYS A 187 -6.31 -16.44 -1.79
N ASN A 188 -6.38 -17.23 -0.72
CA ASN A 188 -6.17 -18.68 -0.75
C ASN A 188 -7.12 -19.37 -1.75
N ASN A 189 -8.36 -18.87 -1.82
CA ASN A 189 -9.43 -19.41 -2.65
C ASN A 189 -9.82 -18.48 -3.81
N GLN A 190 -9.07 -17.40 -4.04
CA GLN A 190 -9.37 -16.47 -5.13
C GLN A 190 -8.72 -16.97 -6.42
N ARG A 191 -9.48 -17.03 -7.51
CA ARG A 191 -8.91 -17.33 -8.82
C ARG A 191 -7.94 -16.21 -9.22
N PRO A 192 -6.70 -16.55 -9.63
CA PRO A 192 -5.72 -15.55 -10.07
C PRO A 192 -6.27 -14.66 -11.18
N PHE A 193 -5.93 -13.36 -11.16
CA PHE A 193 -6.15 -12.48 -12.32
C PHE A 193 -5.26 -12.89 -13.50
N SER A 194 -4.02 -13.25 -13.22
CA SER A 194 -3.06 -13.75 -14.20
C SER A 194 -3.07 -15.27 -14.20
N VAL A 195 -3.64 -15.87 -15.24
CA VAL A 195 -3.40 -17.28 -15.58
C VAL A 195 -2.06 -17.36 -16.31
N LYS A 196 -1.09 -18.10 -15.77
CA LYS A 196 0.04 -18.58 -16.57
C LYS A 196 -0.41 -19.81 -17.35
#